data_AF-A0A536SZA5-F1
#
_entry.id   AF-A0A536SZA5-F1
#
_cell.length_a   1.000
_cell.length_b   1.000
_cell.length_c   1.000
_cell.angle_alpha   90.00
_cell.angle_beta   90.00
_cell.angle_gamma   90.00
#
_symmetry.space_group_name_H-M   'P 1'
#
loop_
_entity.id
_entity.type
_entity.pdbx_description
1 polymer ?
#
loop_
_entity_poly.entity_id
_entity_poly.type
_entity_poly.pdbx_seq_one_letter_code
_entity_poly.pdbx_strand_id
1 'polypeptide(L)'
;MGEAPHALRVLGLTCESLHNPMAVDERIPMLSWQVDGDGRDRWQSAYRIVVDTDRTQVNSGVGREWDSGKVASDATLHLCYGGRPVLPRTRY
;
A
#
# COMPACT_ATOMS: atom_id res chain seq x y z
N MET A 1 -10.54 -33.39 0.14
CA MET A 1 -11.04 -32.32 1.02
C MET A 1 -10.14 -31.13 0.75
N GLY A 2 -10.58 -30.19 -0.09
CA GLY A 2 -9.73 -29.09 -0.55
C GLY A 2 -9.74 -27.97 0.49
N GLU A 3 -8.58 -27.67 1.08
CA GLU A 3 -8.40 -26.45 1.85
C GLU A 3 -8.65 -25.25 0.92
N ALA A 4 -9.44 -24.28 1.39
CA ALA A 4 -9.59 -23.03 0.67
C ALA A 4 -8.20 -22.40 0.51
N PRO A 5 -7.85 -21.87 -0.68
CA PRO A 5 -6.56 -21.21 -0.85
C PRO A 5 -6.42 -20.11 0.20
N HIS A 6 -5.41 -20.21 1.05
CA HIS A 6 -5.15 -19.20 2.09
C HIS A 6 -4.92 -17.84 1.42
N ALA A 7 -5.66 -16.83 1.87
CA ALA A 7 -5.56 -15.48 1.31
C ALA A 7 -4.14 -14.94 1.48
N LEU A 8 -3.65 -14.26 0.44
CA LEU A 8 -2.40 -13.51 0.54
C LEU A 8 -2.57 -12.39 1.58
N ARG A 9 -1.58 -12.24 2.44
CA ARG A 9 -1.49 -11.24 3.50
C ARG A 9 -0.46 -10.18 3.10
N VAL A 10 -0.81 -8.92 3.29
CA VAL A 10 0.12 -7.80 3.12
C VAL A 10 0.84 -7.58 4.44
N LEU A 11 2.17 -7.53 4.39
CA LEU A 11 3.06 -7.36 5.53
C LEU A 11 4.08 -6.24 5.27
N GLY A 12 4.77 -5.79 6.31
CA GLY A 12 5.98 -4.98 6.15
C GLY A 12 5.79 -3.69 5.35
N LEU A 13 4.67 -2.98 5.54
CA LEU A 13 4.43 -1.71 4.86
C LEU A 13 5.53 -0.70 5.18
N THR A 14 6.12 -0.12 4.15
CA THR A 14 7.12 0.93 4.25
C THR A 14 6.82 2.08 3.30
N CYS A 15 7.26 3.27 3.71
CA CYS A 15 7.28 4.49 2.91
C CYS A 15 8.73 5.00 2.93
N GLU A 16 9.35 5.22 1.77
CA GLU A 16 10.78 5.51 1.65
C GLU A 16 11.67 4.48 2.38
N SER A 17 11.30 3.20 2.31
CA SER A 17 11.96 2.09 3.03
C SER A 17 11.93 2.19 4.56
N LEU A 18 11.10 3.08 5.12
CA LEU A 18 10.92 3.27 6.56
C LEU A 18 9.54 2.80 7.02
N HIS A 19 9.46 2.21 8.20
CA HIS A 19 8.18 1.86 8.83
C HIS A 19 7.58 3.07 9.55
N ASN A 20 6.36 3.45 9.16
CA ASN A 20 5.61 4.58 9.76
C ASN A 20 6.49 5.84 9.99
N PRO A 21 7.15 6.36 8.93
CA PRO A 21 8.04 7.52 9.08
C PRO A 21 7.25 8.74 9.56
N MET A 22 7.86 9.52 10.46
CA MET A 22 7.26 10.75 10.99
C MET A 22 7.55 11.98 10.12
N ALA A 23 8.63 11.94 9.34
CA ALA A 23 9.04 12.99 8.43
C ALA A 23 9.47 12.34 7.11
N VAL A 24 8.78 12.73 6.04
CA VAL A 24 9.10 12.34 4.66
C VAL A 24 9.18 13.64 3.88
N ASP A 25 10.39 13.99 3.43
CA ASP A 25 10.64 15.23 2.67
C ASP A 25 10.35 15.06 1.17
N GLU A 26 10.28 13.82 0.71
CA GLU A 26 9.92 13.49 -0.66
C GLU A 26 8.43 13.78 -0.90
N ARG A 27 8.14 14.54 -1.95
CA ARG A 27 6.78 14.97 -2.27
C ARG A 27 5.98 13.88 -2.97
N ILE A 28 6.68 12.96 -3.62
CA ILE A 28 6.11 11.80 -4.31
C ILE A 28 6.77 10.55 -3.71
N PRO A 29 6.41 10.16 -2.48
CA PRO A 29 7.09 9.09 -1.78
C PRO A 29 6.85 7.74 -2.45
N MET A 30 7.81 6.83 -2.28
CA MET A 30 7.79 5.45 -2.70
C MET A 30 7.21 4.55 -1.60
N LEU A 31 6.27 3.71 -2.00
CA LEU A 31 5.57 2.77 -1.15
C LEU A 31 6.01 1.35 -1.49
N SER A 32 6.25 0.56 -0.45
CA SER A 32 6.64 -0.84 -0.59
C SER A 32 5.92 -1.70 0.44
N TRP A 33 5.71 -2.96 0.10
CA TRP A 33 5.13 -3.97 0.99
C TRP A 33 5.67 -5.36 0.68
N GLN A 34 5.40 -6.27 1.60
CA GLN A 34 5.64 -7.70 1.43
C GLN A 34 4.31 -8.42 1.30
N VAL A 35 4.32 -9.55 0.60
CA VAL A 35 3.16 -10.41 0.42
C VAL A 35 3.53 -11.80 0.94
N ASP A 36 2.70 -12.34 1.81
CA ASP A 36 2.87 -13.66 2.43
C ASP A 36 1.63 -14.51 2.21
N GLY A 37 1.79 -15.83 2.13
CA GLY A 37 0.67 -16.75 2.01
C GLY A 37 1.09 -18.19 1.86
N ASP A 38 0.25 -19.09 2.35
CA ASP A 38 0.55 -20.53 2.36
C ASP A 38 0.40 -21.14 0.96
N GLY A 39 1.25 -22.13 0.66
CA GLY A 39 1.26 -22.86 -0.60
C GLY A 39 2.42 -22.48 -1.53
N ARG A 40 2.42 -23.07 -2.74
CA ARG A 40 3.43 -22.81 -3.78
C ARG A 40 2.84 -21.93 -4.88
N ASP A 41 3.72 -21.26 -5.61
CA ASP A 41 3.36 -20.43 -6.78
C ASP A 41 2.26 -19.42 -6.45
N ARG A 42 2.48 -18.65 -5.37
CA ARG A 42 1.58 -17.60 -4.91
C ARG A 42 2.25 -16.25 -5.10
N TRP A 43 1.55 -15.33 -5.76
CA TRP A 43 2.01 -13.95 -5.97
C TRP A 43 0.80 -13.02 -6.03
N GLN A 44 1.02 -11.72 -5.79
CA GLN A 44 -0.04 -10.73 -6.04
C GLN A 44 -0.18 -10.53 -7.56
N SER A 45 -1.41 -10.48 -8.07
CA SER A 45 -1.69 -10.17 -9.47
C SER A 45 -2.19 -8.74 -9.67
N ALA A 46 -2.54 -8.07 -8.58
CA ALA A 46 -2.99 -6.69 -8.56
C ALA A 46 -2.81 -6.10 -7.17
N TYR A 47 -2.75 -4.76 -7.11
CA TYR A 47 -2.77 -3.99 -5.88
C TYR A 47 -3.78 -2.85 -5.94
N ARG A 48 -4.13 -2.30 -4.78
CA ARG A 48 -4.82 -1.02 -4.62
C ARG A 48 -4.26 -0.31 -3.40
N ILE A 49 -3.84 0.94 -3.58
CA ILE A 49 -3.32 1.79 -2.51
C ILE A 49 -4.36 2.87 -2.24
N VAL A 50 -4.68 3.04 -0.96
CA VAL A 50 -5.64 4.04 -0.47
C VAL A 50 -4.93 4.91 0.54
N VAL A 51 -4.94 6.23 0.31
CA VAL A 51 -4.29 7.22 1.17
C VAL A 51 -5.30 8.29 1.53
N ASP A 52 -5.36 8.62 2.82
CA ASP A 52 -6.20 9.68 3.35
C ASP A 52 -5.56 10.25 4.63
N THR A 53 -5.84 11.50 4.95
CA THR A 53 -5.44 12.08 6.24
C THR A 53 -6.25 11.53 7.42
N ASP A 54 -7.41 10.93 7.14
CA ASP A 54 -8.28 10.30 8.13
C ASP A 54 -8.17 8.77 8.10
N ARG A 55 -7.69 8.19 9.20
CA ARG A 55 -7.58 6.74 9.38
C ARG A 55 -8.92 6.00 9.23
N THR A 56 -10.02 6.60 9.62
CA THR A 56 -11.36 5.98 9.52
C THR A 56 -11.80 5.85 8.06
N GLN A 57 -11.43 6.82 7.22
CA GLN A 57 -11.68 6.81 5.78
C GLN A 57 -10.86 5.69 5.11
N VAL A 58 -9.56 5.59 5.42
CA VAL A 58 -8.69 4.52 4.92
C VAL A 58 -9.23 3.14 5.32
N ASN A 59 -9.63 2.96 6.58
CA ASN A 59 -10.20 1.70 7.07
C ASN A 59 -11.53 1.33 6.36
N SER A 60 -12.25 2.34 5.86
CA SER A 60 -13.48 2.16 5.08
C SER A 60 -13.21 1.97 3.58
N GLY A 61 -11.94 1.95 3.15
CA GLY A 61 -11.54 1.80 1.76
C GLY A 61 -11.74 3.05 0.90
N VAL A 62 -11.80 4.23 1.54
CA VAL A 62 -11.95 5.54 0.90
C VAL A 62 -10.65 6.33 1.04
N GLY A 63 -10.10 6.80 -0.08
CA GLY A 63 -8.90 7.63 -0.11
C GLY A 63 -9.16 8.93 -0.85
N ARG A 64 -9.42 10.01 -0.11
CA ARG A 64 -9.68 11.34 -0.70
C ARG A 64 -8.41 11.98 -1.25
N GLU A 65 -7.27 11.71 -0.62
CA GLU A 65 -5.97 12.21 -1.06
C GLU A 65 -5.47 11.41 -2.25
N TRP A 66 -5.62 10.09 -2.20
CA TRP A 66 -5.34 9.21 -3.32
C TRP A 66 -6.00 7.84 -3.20
N ASP A 67 -6.45 7.33 -4.33
CA ASP A 67 -6.85 5.95 -4.54
C ASP A 67 -6.31 5.50 -5.89
N SER A 68 -5.45 4.49 -5.91
CA SER A 68 -4.89 3.98 -7.17
C SER A 68 -5.93 3.23 -8.01
N GLY A 69 -7.08 2.88 -7.42
CA GLY A 69 -7.94 1.82 -7.95
C GLY A 69 -7.22 0.48 -7.96
N LYS A 70 -7.84 -0.52 -8.58
CA LYS A 70 -7.20 -1.82 -8.81
C LYS A 70 -6.22 -1.69 -9.99
N VAL A 71 -4.94 -1.83 -9.71
CA VAL A 71 -3.87 -1.85 -10.73
C VAL A 71 -3.43 -3.29 -10.95
N ALA A 72 -3.48 -3.77 -12.18
CA ALA A 72 -3.01 -5.11 -12.55
C ALA A 72 -1.48 -5.11 -12.65
N SER A 73 -0.81 -5.56 -11.59
CA SER A 73 0.64 -5.60 -11.47
C SER A 73 1.04 -6.47 -10.28
N ASP A 74 2.18 -7.12 -10.40
CA ASP A 74 2.84 -7.89 -9.35
C ASP A 74 3.89 -7.08 -8.58
N ALA A 75 4.15 -5.81 -8.95
CA ALA A 75 5.14 -4.97 -8.30
C ALA A 75 4.77 -4.65 -6.84
N THR A 76 5.69 -4.93 -5.91
CA THR A 76 5.52 -4.69 -4.46
C THR A 76 6.53 -3.69 -3.87
N LEU A 77 7.49 -3.23 -4.67
CA LEU A 77 8.61 -2.39 -4.24
C LEU A 77 8.65 -1.09 -5.02
N HIS A 78 8.93 0.00 -4.32
CA HIS A 78 9.20 1.33 -4.88
C HIS A 78 8.07 1.88 -5.76
N LEU A 79 6.82 1.66 -5.35
CA LEU A 79 5.67 2.21 -6.07
C LEU A 79 5.49 3.66 -5.70
N CYS A 80 5.63 4.55 -6.69
CA CYS A 80 5.41 5.96 -6.48
C CYS A 80 3.96 6.24 -6.05
N TYR A 81 3.83 7.06 -5.02
CA TYR A 81 2.56 7.66 -4.66
C TYR A 81 2.00 8.46 -5.84
N GLY A 82 0.79 8.12 -6.27
CA GLY A 82 0.17 8.67 -7.49
C GLY A 82 -0.86 9.78 -7.24
N GLY A 83 -0.98 10.24 -5.98
CA GLY A 83 -1.87 11.34 -5.63
C GLY A 83 -1.22 12.71 -5.79
N ARG A 84 -1.83 13.73 -5.17
CA ARG A 84 -1.26 15.08 -5.15
C ARG A 84 -0.05 15.14 -4.23
N PRO A 85 1.03 15.87 -4.60
CA PRO A 85 2.23 16.03 -3.78
C PRO A 85 1.92 16.19 -2.30
N VAL A 86 2.52 15.37 -1.45
CA VAL A 86 2.24 15.39 -0.01
C VAL A 86 2.60 16.75 0.59
N LEU A 87 1.77 17.19 1.52
CA LEU A 87 1.94 18.47 2.18
C LEU A 87 2.90 18.35 3.38
N PRO A 88 3.72 19.38 3.64
CA PRO A 88 4.60 19.39 4.79
C PRO A 88 3.78 19.39 6.08
N ARG A 89 4.29 18.68 7.11
CA ARG A 89 3.67 18.60 8.45
C ARG A 89 2.25 18.02 8.44
N THR A 90 1.92 17.21 7.43
CA THR A 90 0.64 16.53 7.31
C THR A 90 0.84 15.04 7.50
N ARG A 91 -0.06 14.41 8.28
CA ARG A 91 -0.10 12.97 8.44
C ARG A 91 -1.09 12.39 7.45
N TYR A 92 -0.65 11.38 6.71
CA TYR A 92 -1.42 10.58 5.77
C TYR A 92 -1.54 9.13 6.26
#